data_AF-A0A9E0W0F3-F1
#
_entry.id   AF-A0A9E0W0F3-F1
#
_cell.length_a   1.000
_cell.length_b   1.000
_cell.length_c   1.000
_cell.angle_alpha   90.00
_cell.angle_beta   90.00
_cell.angle_gamma   90.00
#
_symmetry.space_group_name_H-M   'P 1'
#
loop_
_entity.id
_entity.type
_entity.pdbx_description
1 polymer ?
#
loop_
_entity_poly.entity_id
_entity_poly.type
_entity_poly.pdbx_seq_one_letter_code
_entity_poly.pdbx_strand_id
1 'polypeptide(L)' 'MFEEYKLIIVILFIAVVFIPVTWQALQRRKLSPPPMASNDRKLFRLWRSDPQSYERQYGEMDRHYLEAQKEKNRNTD' A
#
# COMPACT_ATOMS: atom_id res chain seq x y z
N MET A 1 -33.11 24.46 -16.26
CA MET A 1 -33.61 23.24 -15.57
C MET A 1 -33.10 21.95 -16.20
N PHE A 2 -33.60 21.46 -17.36
CA PHE A 2 -33.22 20.12 -17.86
C PHE A 2 -31.73 19.96 -18.21
N GLU A 3 -31.11 21.00 -18.79
CA GLU A 3 -29.66 21.02 -19.09
C GLU A 3 -28.78 21.03 -17.83
N GLU A 4 -29.23 21.68 -16.74
CA GLU A 4 -28.49 21.71 -15.46
C GLU A 4 -28.46 20.33 -14.81
N TYR A 5 -29.58 19.59 -14.86
CA TYR A 5 -29.63 18.21 -14.38
C TYR A 5 -28.78 17.26 -15.23
N LYS A 6 -28.69 17.49 -16.54
CA LYS A 6 -27.85 16.69 -17.43
C LYS A 6 -26.38 16.76 -17.03
N LEU A 7 -25.90 17.96 -16.69
CA LEU A 7 -24.52 18.18 -16.26
C LEU A 7 -24.24 17.49 -14.90
N ILE A 8 -25.17 17.59 -13.96
CA ILE A 8 -25.08 16.90 -12.65
C ILE A 8 -25.05 15.37 -12.84
N ILE A 9 -25.90 14.83 -13.71
CA ILE A 9 -25.96 13.38 -14.00
C ILE A 9 -24.65 12.90 -14.62
N VAL A 10 -24.06 13.66 -15.55
CA VAL A 10 -22.76 13.32 -16.15
C VAL A 10 -21.65 13.31 -15.10
N ILE A 11 -21.61 14.29 -14.20
CA ILE A 11 -20.62 14.34 -13.11
C ILE A 11 -20.79 13.13 -12.17
N LEU A 12 -22.02 12.81 -11.79
CA LEU A 12 -22.33 11.63 -10.97
C LEU A 12 -21.91 10.33 -11.66
N PHE A 13 -22.17 10.20 -12.96
CA PHE A 13 -21.76 9.03 -13.73
C PHE A 13 -20.23 8.87 -13.74
N ILE A 14 -19.50 9.95 -14.01
CA ILE A 14 -18.03 9.96 -13.96
C ILE A 14 -17.56 9.56 -12.56
N ALA A 15 -18.13 10.15 -11.50
CA ALA A 15 -17.77 9.81 -10.13
C ALA A 15 -17.99 8.31 -9.85
N VAL A 16 -19.15 7.75 -10.18
CA VAL A 16 -19.47 6.34 -9.91
C VAL A 16 -18.56 5.38 -10.67
N VAL A 17 -18.15 5.71 -11.91
CA VAL A 17 -17.22 4.88 -12.69
C VAL A 17 -15.79 4.97 -12.15
N PHE A 18 -15.33 6.16 -11.77
CA PHE A 18 -13.93 6.40 -11.39
C PHE A 18 -13.63 6.19 -9.90
N ILE A 19 -14.58 6.41 -9.00
CA ILE A 19 -14.41 6.18 -7.55
C ILE A 19 -13.94 4.75 -7.24
N PRO A 20 -14.55 3.66 -7.73
CA PRO A 20 -14.10 2.31 -7.37
C PRO A 20 -12.69 2.01 -7.89
N VAL A 21 -12.33 2.52 -9.07
CA VAL A 21 -11.00 2.34 -9.67
C VAL A 21 -9.94 3.09 -8.86
N THR A 22 -10.21 4.36 -8.54
CA THR A 22 -9.31 5.20 -7.75
C THR A 22 -9.17 4.68 -6.32
N TRP A 23 -10.26 4.18 -5.71
CA TRP A 23 -10.24 3.57 -4.39
C TRP A 23 -9.37 2.31 -4.33
N GLN A 24 -9.52 1.39 -5.29
CA GLN A 24 -8.67 0.20 -5.36
C GLN A 24 -7.20 0.54 -5.57
N ALA A 25 -6.90 1.54 -6.40
CA ALA A 25 -5.53 2.01 -6.59
C ALA A 25 -4.96 2.62 -5.30
N LEU A 26 -5.76 3.38 -4.55
CA LEU A 26 -5.37 3.97 -3.28
C LEU A 26 -5.13 2.90 -2.20
N GLN A 27 -6.01 1.89 -2.10
CA GLN A 27 -5.81 0.76 -1.20
C GLN A 27 -4.52 0.00 -1.49
N ARG A 28 -4.18 -0.22 -2.77
CA ARG A 28 -2.92 -0.87 -3.17
C ARG A 28 -1.69 -0.06 -2.77
N ARG A 29 -1.78 1.27 -2.79
CA ARG A 29 -0.70 2.19 -2.34
C ARG A 29 -0.58 2.25 -0.82
N LYS A 30 -1.66 1.99 -0.08
CA LYS A 30 -1.66 1.97 1.38
C LYS A 30 -1.05 0.68 1.97
N LEU A 31 -0.76 -0.33 1.15
CA LEU A 31 0.01 -1.49 1.60
C LEU A 31 1.42 -1.01 1.92
N SER A 32 1.78 -1.04 3.20
CA SER A 32 3.13 -0.82 3.70
C SER A 32 3.82 -2.19 3.86
N PRO A 33 4.46 -2.72 2.80
CA PRO A 33 5.18 -3.98 2.94
C PRO A 33 6.35 -3.82 3.91
N PRO A 34 6.71 -4.87 4.65
CA PRO A 34 7.92 -4.88 5.45
C PRO A 34 9.18 -4.72 4.58
N PRO A 35 10.31 -4.25 5.14
CA PRO A 35 11.48 -3.83 4.35
C PRO A 35 12.10 -4.94 3.50
N MET A 36 12.03 -6.20 3.92
CA MET A 36 12.48 -7.30 3.07
C MET A 36 11.49 -7.64 1.96
N ALA A 37 10.18 -7.62 2.25
CA ALA A 37 9.15 -7.77 1.24
C ALA A 37 9.09 -6.60 0.24
N SER A 38 9.55 -5.40 0.60
CA SER A 38 9.61 -4.28 -0.35
C SER A 38 10.74 -4.44 -1.38
N ASN A 39 11.82 -5.14 -1.00
CA ASN A 39 13.04 -5.24 -1.81
C ASN A 39 13.05 -6.49 -2.72
N ASP A 40 12.32 -7.56 -2.38
CA ASP A 40 12.25 -8.79 -3.18
C ASP A 40 10.80 -9.12 -3.57
N ARG A 41 10.56 -9.33 -4.89
CA ARG A 41 9.27 -9.72 -5.46
C ARG A 41 8.75 -11.07 -4.93
N LYS A 42 9.62 -12.04 -4.63
CA LYS A 42 9.22 -13.35 -4.08
C LYS A 42 8.71 -13.20 -2.65
N LEU A 43 9.44 -12.44 -1.83
CA LEU A 43 9.05 -12.12 -0.46
C LEU A 43 7.79 -11.26 -0.42
N PHE A 44 7.66 -10.29 -1.33
CA PHE A 44 6.42 -9.53 -1.51
C PHE A 44 5.22 -10.43 -1.79
N ARG A 45 5.41 -11.43 -2.67
CA ARG A 45 4.35 -12.37 -3.01
C ARG A 45 3.98 -13.24 -1.81
N LEU A 46 4.98 -13.77 -1.10
CA LEU A 46 4.79 -14.58 0.09
C LEU A 46 4.04 -13.79 1.17
N TRP A 47 4.50 -12.58 1.49
CA TRP A 47 3.84 -11.68 2.43
C TRP A 47 2.39 -11.37 2.02
N ARG A 48 2.14 -11.17 0.73
CA ARG A 48 0.80 -10.88 0.22
C ARG A 48 -0.13 -12.09 0.26
N SER A 49 0.37 -13.30 0.04
CA SER A 49 -0.45 -14.53 0.04
C SER A 49 -0.63 -15.11 1.45
N ASP A 50 0.42 -15.09 2.26
CA ASP A 50 0.45 -15.58 3.63
C ASP A 50 1.34 -14.68 4.51
N PRO A 51 0.77 -13.61 5.07
CA PRO A 51 1.49 -12.71 5.97
C PRO A 51 2.03 -13.42 7.22
N GLN A 52 1.35 -14.47 7.70
CA GLN A 52 1.75 -15.17 8.92
C GLN A 52 2.98 -16.04 8.69
N SER A 53 3.05 -16.76 7.56
CA SER A 53 4.25 -17.50 7.19
C SER A 53 5.43 -16.57 6.98
N TYR A 54 5.21 -15.40 6.37
CA TYR A 54 6.23 -14.38 6.21
C TYR A 54 6.77 -13.90 7.57
N GLU A 55 5.89 -13.51 8.50
CA GLU A 55 6.29 -13.01 9.83
C GLU A 55 7.11 -14.05 10.60
N ARG A 56 6.75 -15.34 10.53
CA ARG A 56 7.49 -16.42 11.21
C ARG A 56 8.91 -16.62 10.65
N GLN A 57 9.11 -16.41 9.35
CA GLN A 57 10.39 -16.67 8.69
C GLN A 57 11.31 -15.45 8.63
N TYR A 58 10.74 -14.26 8.44
CA TYR A 58 11.48 -13.04 8.11
C TYR A 58 11.21 -11.88 9.08
N GLY A 59 10.22 -12.00 9.98
CA GLY A 59 9.81 -10.92 10.88
C GLY A 59 10.91 -10.46 11.84
N GLU A 60 11.71 -11.36 12.40
CA GLU A 60 12.84 -10.96 13.26
C GLU A 60 13.92 -10.21 12.50
N MET A 61 14.18 -10.60 11.26
CA MET A 61 15.18 -9.96 10.41
C MET A 61 14.75 -8.55 10.00
N ASP A 62 13.45 -8.36 9.69
CA ASP A 62 12.89 -7.03 9.43
C ASP A 62 13.00 -6.11 10.67
N ARG A 63 12.81 -6.63 11.88
CA ARG A 63 12.96 -5.86 13.14
C ARG A 63 14.40 -5.42 13.35
N HIS A 64 15.37 -6.32 13.25
CA HIS A 64 16.79 -5.97 13.35
C HIS A 64 17.23 -4.96 12.30
N TYR A 65 16.71 -5.07 11.08
CA TYR A 65 17.00 -4.10 10.03
C TYR A 65 16.48 -2.70 10.36
N LEU A 66 15.26 -2.60 10.91
CA LEU A 66 14.69 -1.32 11.36
C LEU A 66 15.45 -0.72 12.55
N GLU A 67 15.90 -1.56 13.48
CA GLU A 67 16.75 -1.15 14.61
C GLU A 67 18.08 -0.57 14.13
N ALA A 68 18.77 -1.28 13.24
CA ALA A 68 20.03 -0.81 12.65
C ALA A 68 19.87 0.50 11.86
N GLN A 69 18.75 0.69 11.14
CA GLN A 69 18.46 1.96 10.48
C GLN A 69 18.26 3.11 11.48
N LYS A 70 17.54 2.87 12.58
CA LYS A 70 17.33 3.88 13.63
C LYS A 70 18.65 4.30 14.26
N GLU A 71 19.54 3.34 14.54
CA GLU A 71 20.87 3.61 15.08
C GLU A 71 21.74 4.41 14.11
N LYS A 72 21.71 4.08 12.82
CA LYS A 72 22.42 4.84 11.79
C LYS A 72 21.95 6.30 11.71
N ASN A 73 20.63 6.51 11.70
CA ASN A 73 20.07 7.87 11.64
C ASN A 73 20.47 8.68 12.88
N ARG A 74 20.44 8.06 14.07
CA ARG A 74 20.85 8.71 15.32
C ARG A 74 22.32 9.14 15.35
N ASN A 75 23.21 8.42 14.67
CA ASN A 75 24.64 8.76 14.61
C ASN A 75 24.98 9.81 13.54
N THR A 76 24.01 10.19 12.70
CA THR A 76 24.20 11.17 11.60
C THR A 76 23.65 12.57 11.97
N ASP A 77 22.90 12.67 13.08
CA ASP A 77 22.46 13.92 13.72
C ASP A 77 23.47 14.39 14.78
#